data_AF-A0A6G1Z277-F1
#
_entry.id   AF-A0A6G1Z277-F1
#
_cell.length_a   1.000
_cell.length_b   1.000
_cell.length_c   1.000
_cell.angle_alpha   90.00
_cell.angle_beta   90.00
_cell.angle_gamma   90.00
#
_symmetry.space_group_name_H-M   'P 1'
#
loop_
_entity.id
_entity.type
_entity.pdbx_description
1 polymer ?
#
loop_
_entity_poly.entity_id
_entity_poly.type
_entity_poly.pdbx_seq_one_letter_code
_entity_poly.pdbx_strand_id
1 'polypeptide(L)'
;MYLSHPVRRMRDDPFDDETAELRVEPVDDDARLALDDHVESLGGSVEKELQFGGVVVVLSESDVAALCELDGIERIETVDTLGY
;
A
#
# COMPACT_ATOMS: atom_id res chain seq x y z
N MET A 1 -12.00 -3.57 -1.31
CA MET A 1 -10.93 -2.64 -0.87
C MET A 1 -11.47 -1.25 -0.60
N TYR A 2 -11.16 -0.69 0.57
CA TYR A 2 -11.30 0.73 0.91
C TYR A 2 -9.99 1.48 0.61
N LEU A 3 -10.09 2.67 0.03
CA LEU A 3 -8.96 3.60 -0.17
C LEU A 3 -9.25 4.91 0.57
N SER A 4 -8.29 5.38 1.36
CA SER A 4 -8.38 6.72 1.96
C SER A 4 -8.37 7.81 0.87
N HIS A 5 -8.80 9.03 1.24
CA HIS A 5 -8.85 10.14 0.29
C HIS A 5 -7.47 10.46 -0.33
N PRO A 6 -6.36 10.54 0.44
CA PRO A 6 -5.04 10.72 -0.14
C PRO A 6 -4.63 9.63 -1.13
N VAL A 7 -4.92 8.36 -0.83
CA VAL A 7 -4.56 7.24 -1.74
C VAL A 7 -5.32 7.32 -3.06
N ARG A 8 -6.60 7.72 -3.04
CA ARG A 8 -7.34 7.96 -4.29
C ARG A 8 -6.71 9.07 -5.13
N ARG A 9 -6.21 10.13 -4.47
CA ARG A 9 -5.52 11.23 -5.16
C ARG A 9 -4.22 10.75 -5.79
N MET A 10 -3.37 10.04 -5.03
CA MET A 10 -2.12 9.46 -5.54
C MET A 10 -2.37 8.53 -6.75
N ARG A 11 -3.40 7.70 -6.68
CA ARG A 11 -3.81 6.83 -7.78
C ARG A 11 -4.24 7.61 -9.04
N ASP A 12 -5.04 8.66 -8.85
CA ASP A 12 -5.68 9.38 -9.95
C ASP A 12 -4.78 10.47 -10.57
N ASP A 13 -3.84 11.02 -9.80
CA ASP A 13 -2.92 12.12 -10.16
C ASP A 13 -1.58 11.97 -9.39
N PRO A 14 -0.74 10.96 -9.74
CA PRO A 14 0.52 10.69 -9.04
C PRO A 14 1.60 11.72 -9.37
N PHE A 15 2.52 11.94 -8.43
CA PHE A 15 3.77 12.63 -8.70
C PHE A 15 4.88 11.65 -9.12
N ASP A 16 5.52 11.91 -10.27
CA ASP A 16 6.50 11.00 -10.89
C ASP A 16 7.73 10.70 -10.00
N ASP A 17 8.15 11.67 -9.17
CA ASP A 17 9.36 11.60 -8.35
C ASP A 17 9.08 11.44 -6.84
N GLU A 18 7.82 11.21 -6.44
CA GLU A 18 7.48 10.99 -5.03
C GLU A 18 7.35 9.50 -4.67
N THR A 19 7.61 9.22 -3.39
CA THR A 19 7.43 7.90 -2.78
C THR A 19 6.19 7.92 -1.91
N ALA A 20 5.34 6.91 -2.05
CA ALA A 20 4.18 6.71 -1.20
C ALA A 20 4.51 5.71 -0.08
N GLU A 21 4.29 6.12 1.17
CA GLU A 21 4.33 5.24 2.35
C GLU A 21 2.89 4.92 2.77
N LEU A 22 2.48 3.67 2.55
CA LEU A 22 1.09 3.25 2.65
C LEU A 22 0.93 2.12 3.66
N ARG A 23 -0.08 2.24 4.51
CA ARG A 23 -0.61 1.12 5.28
C ARG A 23 -1.53 0.28 4.38
N VAL A 24 -1.28 -1.02 4.32
CA VAL A 24 -2.09 -1.99 3.58
C VAL A 24 -2.57 -3.08 4.52
N GLU A 25 -3.84 -3.47 4.41
CA GLU A 25 -4.43 -4.59 5.15
C GLU A 25 -4.90 -5.68 4.18
N PRO A 26 -4.18 -6.81 4.11
CA PRO A 26 -4.64 -8.02 3.43
C PRO A 26 -5.80 -8.69 4.18
N VAL A 27 -6.68 -9.37 3.45
CA VAL A 27 -7.83 -10.12 4.02
C VAL A 27 -7.40 -11.39 4.78
N ASP A 28 -6.25 -11.97 4.41
CA ASP A 28 -5.70 -13.21 4.97
C ASP A 28 -4.20 -13.36 4.65
N ASP A 29 -3.59 -14.46 5.11
CA ASP A 29 -2.16 -14.75 4.94
C ASP A 29 -1.78 -15.04 3.48
N ASP A 30 -2.68 -15.58 2.66
CA ASP A 30 -2.40 -15.82 1.23
C ASP A 30 -2.35 -14.48 0.47
N ALA A 31 -3.28 -13.57 0.76
CA ALA A 31 -3.27 -12.21 0.25
C ALA A 31 -2.05 -11.42 0.75
N ARG A 32 -1.59 -11.68 1.97
CA ARG A 32 -0.35 -11.09 2.50
C ARG A 32 0.88 -11.48 1.69
N LEU A 33 1.00 -12.75 1.30
CA LEU A 33 2.10 -13.24 0.45
C LEU A 33 2.02 -12.64 -0.95
N ALA A 34 0.81 -12.61 -1.54
CA ALA A 34 0.62 -11.98 -2.85
C ALA A 34 0.96 -10.48 -2.85
N LEU A 35 0.69 -9.78 -1.75
CA LEU A 35 1.07 -8.39 -1.57
C LEU A 35 2.59 -8.20 -1.55
N ASP A 36 3.33 -9.06 -0.86
CA ASP A 36 4.80 -9.00 -0.82
C ASP A 36 5.39 -9.14 -2.23
N ASP A 37 4.98 -10.18 -2.96
CA ASP A 37 5.43 -10.44 -4.33
C ASP A 37 5.08 -9.27 -5.28
N HIS A 38 3.87 -8.71 -5.13
CA HIS A 38 3.41 -7.62 -5.98
C HIS A 38 4.19 -6.32 -5.72
N VAL A 39 4.39 -5.97 -4.45
CA VAL A 39 5.17 -4.78 -4.06
C VAL A 39 6.61 -4.89 -4.54
N GLU A 40 7.25 -6.06 -4.39
CA GLU A 40 8.61 -6.30 -4.91
C GLU A 40 8.64 -6.15 -6.44
N SER A 41 7.62 -6.64 -7.15
CA SER A 41 7.55 -6.52 -8.62
C SER A 41 7.44 -5.08 -9.13
N LEU A 42 6.91 -4.18 -8.29
CA LEU A 42 6.82 -2.73 -8.53
C LEU A 42 8.10 -1.99 -8.08
N GLY A 43 9.11 -2.71 -7.59
CA GLY A 43 10.33 -2.10 -7.04
C GLY A 43 10.13 -1.42 -5.69
N GLY A 44 9.00 -1.70 -5.02
CA GLY A 44 8.74 -1.28 -3.66
C GLY A 44 9.25 -2.27 -2.62
N SER A 45 8.97 -1.98 -1.35
CA SER A 45 9.34 -2.83 -0.22
C SER A 45 8.28 -2.79 0.88
N VAL A 46 8.24 -3.85 1.68
CA VAL A 46 7.48 -3.86 2.94
C VAL A 46 8.43 -3.52 4.08
N GLU A 47 8.21 -2.38 4.71
CA GLU A 47 9.12 -1.82 5.73
C GLU A 47 8.74 -2.27 7.15
N LYS A 48 7.46 -2.54 7.40
CA LYS A 48 6.98 -2.82 8.75
C LYS A 48 5.71 -3.66 8.77
N GLU A 49 5.68 -4.64 9.66
CA GLU A 49 4.44 -5.32 10.06
C GLU A 49 3.74 -4.53 11.18
N LEU A 50 2.42 -4.36 11.04
CA LEU A 50 1.55 -3.75 12.02
C LEU A 50 0.75 -4.81 12.78
N GLN A 51 0.07 -4.39 13.83
CA GLN A 51 -0.86 -5.27 14.53
C GLN A 51 -2.02 -5.68 13.61
N PHE A 52 -2.57 -6.88 13.85
CA PHE A 52 -3.74 -7.41 13.16
C PHE A 52 -3.54 -7.62 11.65
N GLY A 53 -2.31 -7.94 11.21
CA GLY A 53 -2.04 -8.37 9.84
C GLY A 53 -1.83 -7.24 8.82
N GLY A 54 -1.96 -5.97 9.24
CA GLY A 54 -1.60 -4.84 8.38
C GLY A 54 -0.10 -4.70 8.21
N VAL A 55 0.34 -4.05 7.13
CA VAL A 55 1.74 -3.74 6.86
C VAL A 55 1.92 -2.33 6.34
N VAL A 56 3.15 -1.83 6.39
CA VAL A 56 3.57 -0.59 5.73
C VAL A 56 4.39 -0.95 4.51
N VAL A 57 3.94 -0.49 3.36
CA VAL A 57 4.60 -0.64 2.07
C VAL A 57 5.13 0.72 1.60
N VAL A 58 6.26 0.69 0.91
CA VAL A 58 6.91 1.85 0.33
C VAL A 58 7.15 1.57 -1.14
N LEU A 59 6.65 2.44 -2.02
CA LEU A 59 6.80 2.34 -3.48
C LEU A 59 6.74 3.73 -4.12
N SER A 60 7.04 3.85 -5.42
CA SER A 60 6.79 5.10 -6.14
C SER A 60 5.30 5.44 -6.09
N GLU A 61 4.98 6.74 -5.96
CA GLU A 61 3.59 7.19 -6.03
C GLU A 61 2.95 6.82 -7.38
N SER A 62 3.73 6.80 -8.45
CA SER A 62 3.29 6.37 -9.78
C SER A 62 2.78 4.93 -9.84
N ASP A 63 3.27 4.06 -8.94
CA ASP A 63 2.90 2.65 -8.87
C ASP A 63 1.70 2.39 -7.94
N VAL A 64 1.17 3.42 -7.28
CA VAL A 64 -0.01 3.29 -6.39
C VAL A 64 -1.23 2.77 -7.14
N ALA A 65 -1.37 3.13 -8.42
CA ALA A 65 -2.44 2.58 -9.25
C ALA A 65 -2.32 1.07 -9.44
N ALA A 66 -1.13 0.56 -9.74
CA ALA A 66 -0.88 -0.87 -9.87
C ALA A 66 -1.05 -1.60 -8.53
N LEU A 67 -0.64 -1.00 -7.41
CA LEU A 67 -0.91 -1.56 -6.08
C LEU A 67 -2.42 -1.70 -5.81
N CYS A 68 -3.23 -0.71 -6.22
CA CYS A 68 -4.67 -0.73 -6.04
C CYS A 68 -5.41 -1.76 -6.92
N GLU A 69 -4.74 -2.38 -7.88
CA GLU A 69 -5.31 -3.46 -8.70
C GLU A 69 -5.19 -4.84 -8.03
N LEU A 70 -4.41 -4.94 -6.94
CA LEU A 70 -4.24 -6.19 -6.20
C LEU A 70 -5.53 -6.60 -5.47
N ASP A 71 -5.98 -7.82 -5.75
CA ASP A 71 -7.10 -8.45 -5.04
C ASP A 71 -6.72 -8.86 -3.60
N GLY A 72 -7.71 -9.16 -2.76
CA GLY A 72 -7.46 -9.62 -1.39
C GLY A 72 -7.02 -8.51 -0.43
N ILE A 73 -7.18 -7.25 -0.81
CA ILE A 73 -6.90 -6.11 0.06
C ILE A 73 -8.19 -5.53 0.65
N GLU A 74 -8.26 -5.47 1.98
CA GLU A 74 -9.33 -4.82 2.72
C GLU A 74 -9.22 -3.30 2.61
N ARG A 75 -8.02 -2.77 2.82
CA ARG A 75 -7.77 -1.34 2.98
C ARG A 75 -6.38 -0.90 2.56
N ILE A 76 -6.29 0.28 1.93
CA ILE A 76 -5.05 1.03 1.71
C ILE A 76 -5.23 2.48 2.19
N GLU A 77 -4.29 2.95 3.00
CA GLU A 77 -4.27 4.30 3.55
C GLU A 77 -2.85 4.84 3.59
N THR A 78 -2.69 6.16 3.68
CA THR A 78 -1.41 6.77 4.06
C THR A 78 -1.10 6.41 5.50
N VAL A 79 0.18 6.20 5.83
CA VAL A 79 0.59 6.11 7.23
C VAL A 79 0.25 7.43 7.93
N ASP A 80 -0.52 7.36 9.00
CA ASP A 80 -0.82 8.54 9.81
C ASP A 80 0.49 8.99 10.49
N THR A 81 0.88 10.26 10.29
CA THR A 81 2.09 10.81 10.94
C THR A 81 1.89 11.00 12.45
N LEU A 82 0.68 10.76 12.96
CA LEU A 82 0.35 10.79 14.38
C LEU A 82 0.77 9.48 15.06
N GLY A 83 2.09 9.30 15.19
CA GLY A 83 2.67 8.33 16.12
C GLY A 83 2.38 8.73 17.56
N TYR A 84 1.67 7.88 18.30
CA TYR A 84 1.60 7.90 19.76
C TYR A 84 1.77 6.47 20.30
#